data_AF-A0A316YZS7-F1
#
_entry.id   AF-A0A316YZS7-F1
#
_cell.length_a   1.000
_cell.length_b   1.000
_cell.length_c   1.000
_cell.angle_alpha   90.00
_cell.angle_beta   90.00
_cell.angle_gamma   90.00
#
_symmetry.space_group_name_H-M   'P 1'
#
loop_
_entity.id
_entity.type
_entity.pdbx_description
1 polymer ?
#
loop_
_entity_poly.entity_id
_entity_poly.type
_entity_poly.pdbx_seq_one_letter_code
_entity_poly.pdbx_strand_id
1 'polypeptide(L)'
;MEDTMERVAAHCSQQLDTYQRCLLANRERAPQECAAYKTALSACAAEAVPLLSAVKARCAGAVRAYDECLAANRGAADDELASACTPVLKRLWECTEAVKREEAQKEQRAKAGIDK
;
A
#
# COMPACT_ATOMS: atom_id res chain seq x y z
N MET A 1 7.80 -9.92 2.03
CA MET A 1 6.39 -9.67 1.62
C MET A 1 5.45 -10.74 2.18
N GLU A 2 5.92 -11.96 2.42
CA GLU A 2 5.14 -13.08 2.98
C GLU A 2 4.52 -12.75 4.35
N ASP A 3 5.30 -12.19 5.28
CA ASP A 3 4.86 -11.77 6.61
C ASP A 3 3.69 -10.77 6.60
N THR A 4 3.65 -9.91 5.58
CA THR A 4 2.62 -8.90 5.39
C THR A 4 1.30 -9.54 4.96
N MET A 5 1.34 -10.52 4.05
CA MET A 5 0.17 -11.23 3.60
C MET A 5 -0.41 -12.12 4.69
N GLU A 6 0.44 -12.76 5.49
CA GLU A 6 0.02 -13.61 6.61
C GLU A 6 -0.67 -12.81 7.72
N ARG A 7 -0.13 -11.64 8.09
CA ARG A 7 -0.79 -10.71 9.02
C ARG A 7 -2.12 -10.22 8.51
N VAL A 8 -2.21 -9.84 7.22
CA VAL A 8 -3.49 -9.43 6.63
C VAL A 8 -4.49 -10.59 6.62
N ALA A 9 -4.05 -11.81 6.30
CA ALA A 9 -4.91 -12.99 6.33
C ALA A 9 -5.44 -13.28 7.75
N ALA A 10 -4.58 -13.17 8.77
CA ALA A 10 -4.97 -13.37 10.17
C ALA A 10 -5.91 -12.28 10.70
N HIS A 11 -5.61 -11.00 10.41
CA HIS A 11 -6.35 -9.85 10.95
C HIS A 11 -7.60 -9.46 10.14
N CYS A 12 -7.61 -9.70 8.83
CA CYS A 12 -8.65 -9.22 7.91
C CYS A 12 -9.41 -10.36 7.23
N SER A 13 -9.45 -11.54 7.84
CA SER A 13 -10.09 -12.75 7.30
C SER A 13 -11.54 -12.52 6.86
N GLN A 14 -12.31 -11.74 7.64
CA GLN A 14 -13.70 -11.41 7.33
C GLN A 14 -13.84 -10.55 6.07
N GLN A 15 -13.00 -9.52 5.92
CA GLN A 15 -13.00 -8.61 4.78
C GLN A 15 -12.49 -9.32 3.52
N LEU A 16 -11.49 -10.20 3.66
CA LEU A 16 -10.98 -11.06 2.59
C LEU A 16 -12.08 -11.97 2.06
N ASP A 17 -12.75 -12.69 2.95
CA ASP A 17 -13.80 -13.63 2.56
C ASP A 17 -14.99 -12.90 1.90
N THR A 18 -15.42 -11.77 2.47
CA THR A 18 -16.51 -10.97 1.89
C THR A 18 -16.18 -10.48 0.47
N TYR A 19 -14.96 -9.98 0.25
CA TYR A 19 -14.52 -9.56 -1.07
C TYR A 19 -14.44 -10.73 -2.05
N GLN A 20 -13.88 -11.87 -1.61
CA GLN A 20 -13.79 -13.07 -2.42
C GLN A 20 -15.16 -13.63 -2.81
N ARG A 21 -16.12 -13.70 -1.87
CA ARG A 21 -17.51 -14.08 -2.15
C ARG A 21 -18.15 -13.17 -3.19
N CYS A 22 -17.95 -11.85 -3.07
CA CYS A 22 -18.47 -10.90 -4.05
C CYS A 22 -17.87 -11.13 -5.44
N LEU A 23 -16.55 -11.33 -5.54
CA LEU A 23 -15.88 -11.59 -6.82
C LEU A 23 -16.39 -12.88 -7.46
N LEU A 24 -16.56 -13.96 -6.68
CA LEU A 24 -17.09 -15.22 -7.20
C LEU A 24 -18.54 -15.07 -7.70
N ALA A 25 -19.37 -14.28 -7.02
CA ALA A 25 -20.74 -14.03 -7.41
C ALA A 25 -20.89 -13.11 -8.63
N ASN A 26 -19.93 -12.20 -8.87
CA ASN A 26 -20.03 -11.16 -9.90
C ASN A 26 -18.96 -11.26 -11.00
N ARG A 27 -18.21 -12.36 -11.05
CA ARG A 27 -17.00 -12.57 -11.86
C ARG A 27 -17.15 -12.24 -13.34
N GLU A 28 -18.33 -12.51 -13.91
CA GLU A 28 -18.59 -12.36 -15.35
C GLU A 28 -19.47 -11.16 -15.71
N ARG A 29 -20.14 -10.55 -14.73
CA ARG A 29 -21.15 -9.49 -14.97
C ARG A 29 -20.71 -8.11 -14.55
N ALA A 30 -20.17 -7.97 -13.34
CA ALA A 30 -19.96 -6.65 -12.74
C ALA A 30 -18.92 -6.68 -11.59
N PRO A 31 -17.64 -6.95 -11.87
CA PRO A 31 -16.60 -6.94 -10.82
C PRO A 31 -16.47 -5.60 -10.10
N GLN A 32 -16.91 -4.49 -10.71
CA GLN A 32 -16.99 -3.17 -10.10
C GLN A 32 -17.94 -3.08 -8.89
N GLU A 33 -18.96 -3.94 -8.81
CA GLU A 33 -19.89 -3.98 -7.66
C GLU A 33 -19.16 -4.36 -6.36
N CYS A 34 -18.00 -5.00 -6.48
CA CYS A 34 -17.17 -5.38 -5.34
C CYS A 34 -16.21 -4.26 -4.88
N ALA A 35 -16.26 -3.07 -5.47
CA ALA A 35 -15.36 -1.97 -5.14
C ALA A 35 -15.45 -1.52 -3.66
N ALA A 36 -16.65 -1.56 -3.08
CA ALA A 36 -16.86 -1.26 -1.67
C ALA A 36 -16.11 -2.27 -0.77
N TYR A 37 -16.23 -3.57 -1.04
CA TYR A 37 -15.55 -4.62 -0.29
C TYR A 37 -14.03 -4.60 -0.49
N LYS A 38 -13.57 -4.26 -1.70
CA LYS A 38 -12.14 -4.02 -1.97
C LYS A 38 -11.58 -2.88 -1.11
N THR A 39 -12.35 -1.81 -0.98
CA THR A 39 -11.98 -0.63 -0.17
C THR A 39 -11.91 -1.00 1.31
N ALA A 40 -12.92 -1.71 1.82
CA ALA A 40 -12.94 -2.20 3.20
C ALA A 40 -11.76 -3.13 3.53
N LEU A 41 -11.44 -4.07 2.64
CA LEU A 41 -10.26 -4.93 2.77
C LEU A 41 -8.96 -4.12 2.76
N SER A 42 -8.86 -3.13 1.87
CA SER A 42 -7.68 -2.27 1.77
C SER A 42 -7.47 -1.40 3.01
N ALA A 43 -8.55 -0.99 3.69
CA ALA A 43 -8.50 -0.28 4.96
C ALA A 43 -7.99 -1.20 6.08
N CYS A 44 -8.59 -2.38 6.24
CA CYS A 44 -8.16 -3.34 7.24
C CYS A 44 -6.69 -3.76 7.05
N ALA A 45 -6.27 -4.01 5.80
CA ALA A 45 -4.89 -4.36 5.51
C ALA A 45 -3.89 -3.23 5.87
N ALA A 46 -4.31 -1.98 5.77
CA ALA A 46 -3.51 -0.85 6.22
C ALA A 46 -3.40 -0.77 7.75
N GLU A 47 -4.45 -1.15 8.47
CA GLU A 47 -4.43 -1.23 9.94
C GLU A 47 -3.60 -2.42 10.45
N ALA A 48 -3.74 -3.59 9.81
CA ALA A 48 -3.01 -4.80 10.17
C ALA A 48 -1.49 -4.68 9.93
N VAL A 49 -1.08 -3.76 9.05
CA VAL A 49 0.31 -3.54 8.65
C VAL A 49 0.67 -2.06 8.92
N PRO A 50 1.19 -1.73 10.11
CA PRO A 50 1.54 -0.36 10.52
C PRO A 50 2.41 0.37 9.50
N LEU A 51 3.35 -0.36 8.90
CA LEU A 51 4.19 0.15 7.81
C LEU A 51 3.37 0.69 6.64
N LEU A 52 2.33 -0.03 6.20
CA LEU A 52 1.52 0.35 5.05
C LEU A 52 0.69 1.61 5.34
N SER A 53 0.11 1.71 6.53
CA SER A 53 -0.59 2.93 6.99
C SER A 53 0.38 4.11 7.10
N ALA A 54 1.55 3.91 7.72
CA ALA A 54 2.54 4.95 7.91
C ALA A 54 3.09 5.48 6.57
N VAL A 55 3.36 4.61 5.60
CA VAL A 55 3.80 5.00 4.25
C VAL A 55 2.70 5.79 3.54
N LYS A 56 1.45 5.30 3.57
CA LYS A 56 0.32 6.01 2.95
C LYS A 56 0.12 7.42 3.54
N ALA A 57 0.23 7.57 4.86
CA ALA A 57 0.05 8.86 5.52
C ALA A 57 1.22 9.82 5.25
N ARG A 58 2.47 9.34 5.39
CA ARG A 58 3.66 10.19 5.37
C ARG A 58 4.22 10.44 3.98
N CYS A 59 4.05 9.48 3.08
CA CYS A 59 4.55 9.57 1.71
C CYS A 59 3.45 9.94 0.70
N ALA A 60 2.23 10.30 1.16
CA ALA A 60 1.12 10.69 0.28
C ALA A 60 1.51 11.74 -0.77
N GLY A 61 2.27 12.77 -0.38
CA GLY A 61 2.74 13.82 -1.29
C GLY A 61 3.71 13.30 -2.34
N ALA A 62 4.64 12.41 -1.96
CA ALA A 62 5.59 11.80 -2.89
C ALA A 62 4.91 10.82 -3.86
N VAL A 63 3.89 10.09 -3.39
CA VAL A 63 3.04 9.24 -4.23
C VAL A 63 2.30 10.10 -5.27
N ARG A 64 1.62 11.16 -4.83
CA ARG A 64 0.90 12.07 -5.73
C ARG A 64 1.83 12.71 -6.76
N ALA A 65 3.00 13.19 -6.35
CA ALA A 65 3.96 13.78 -7.27
C ALA A 65 4.43 12.77 -8.34
N TYR A 66 4.59 11.50 -7.97
CA TYR A 66 4.93 10.45 -8.93
C TYR A 66 3.77 10.15 -9.88
N ASP A 67 2.55 10.02 -9.37
CA ASP A 67 1.34 9.82 -10.18
C ASP A 67 1.11 10.98 -11.16
N GLU A 68 1.32 12.22 -10.71
CA GLU A 68 1.24 13.42 -11.55
C GLU A 68 2.32 13.43 -12.63
N CYS A 69 3.55 13.02 -12.31
CA CYS A 69 4.62 12.88 -13.30
C CYS A 69 4.25 11.86 -14.39
N LEU A 70 3.74 10.70 -13.99
CA LEU A 70 3.28 9.68 -14.93
C LEU A 70 2.11 10.18 -15.77
N ALA A 71 1.17 10.92 -15.16
CA ALA A 71 0.02 11.47 -15.86
C ALA A 71 0.43 12.54 -16.90
N ALA A 72 1.38 13.41 -16.55
CA ALA A 72 1.89 14.47 -17.42
C ALA A 72 2.70 13.92 -18.61
N ASN A 73 3.33 12.76 -18.44
CA ASN A 73 4.16 12.12 -19.47
C ASN A 73 3.46 10.90 -20.11
N ARG A 74 2.11 10.86 -20.08
CA ARG A 74 1.36 9.80 -20.76
C ARG A 74 1.64 9.82 -22.26
N GLY A 75 2.24 8.75 -22.77
CA GLY A 75 2.58 8.61 -24.18
C GLY A 75 3.99 9.09 -24.55
N ALA A 76 4.78 9.57 -23.60
CA ALA A 76 6.21 9.80 -23.80
C ALA A 76 6.93 8.47 -24.06
N ALA A 77 8.02 8.51 -24.81
CA ALA A 77 8.91 7.36 -24.98
C ALA A 77 9.54 6.98 -23.64
N ASP A 78 9.88 5.70 -23.47
CA ASP A 78 10.40 5.16 -22.20
C ASP A 78 11.61 5.94 -21.66
N ASP A 79 12.54 6.35 -22.53
CA ASP A 79 13.73 7.12 -22.12
C ASP A 79 13.37 8.51 -21.57
N GLU A 80 12.36 9.15 -22.15
CA GLU A 80 11.90 10.48 -21.78
C GLU A 80 11.08 10.43 -20.48
N LEU A 81 10.23 9.40 -20.34
CA LEU A 81 9.53 9.08 -19.10
C LEU A 81 10.50 8.74 -17.97
N ALA A 82 11.53 7.95 -18.24
CA ALA A 82 12.55 7.58 -17.28
C ALA A 82 13.33 8.81 -16.81
N SER A 83 13.77 9.67 -17.72
CA SER A 83 14.45 10.92 -17.39
C SER A 83 13.58 11.83 -16.52
N ALA A 84 12.30 11.97 -16.86
CA ALA A 84 11.37 12.86 -16.17
C ALA A 84 10.96 12.32 -14.77
N CYS A 85 10.60 11.05 -14.67
CA CYS A 85 9.93 10.51 -13.49
C CYS A 85 10.83 9.67 -12.56
N THR A 86 12.00 9.21 -13.00
CA THR A 86 12.95 8.48 -12.12
C THR A 86 13.40 9.31 -10.91
N PRO A 87 13.71 10.62 -11.04
CA PRO A 87 14.05 11.44 -9.87
C PRO A 87 12.89 11.56 -8.87
N VAL A 88 11.65 11.61 -9.36
CA VAL A 88 10.44 11.67 -8.52
C VAL A 88 10.22 10.32 -7.82
N LEU A 89 10.39 9.22 -8.56
CA LEU A 89 10.34 7.86 -8.01
C LEU A 89 11.39 7.66 -6.91
N LYS A 90 12.61 8.17 -7.10
CA LYS A 90 13.67 8.11 -6.10
C LYS A 90 13.25 8.78 -4.78
N ARG A 91 12.62 9.96 -4.84
CA ARG A 91 12.10 10.65 -3.64
C ARG A 91 11.02 9.85 -2.93
N LEU A 92 10.12 9.19 -3.68
CA LEU A 92 9.12 8.29 -3.11
C LEU A 92 9.77 7.08 -2.41
N TRP A 93 10.80 6.50 -3.03
CA TRP A 93 11.57 5.41 -2.44
C TRP A 93 12.28 5.84 -1.15
N GLU A 94 12.95 7.00 -1.15
CA GLU A 94 13.62 7.56 0.03
C GLU A 94 12.64 7.78 1.18
N CYS A 95 11.44 8.30 0.90
CA CYS A 95 10.38 8.44 1.90
C CYS A 95 9.95 7.08 2.47
N THR A 96 9.71 6.10 1.60
CA THR A 96 9.26 4.76 2.01
C THR A 96 10.30 4.07 2.89
N GLU A 97 11.58 4.18 2.54
CA GLU A 97 12.68 3.61 3.32
C GLU A 97 12.88 4.30 4.67
N ALA A 98 12.67 5.62 4.75
CA ALA A 98 12.70 6.33 6.02
C ALA A 98 11.59 5.83 6.96
N VAL A 99 10.36 5.77 6.46
CA VAL A 99 9.20 5.27 7.22
C VAL A 99 9.45 3.83 7.69
N LYS A 100 9.95 2.96 6.80
CA LYS A 100 10.27 1.58 7.14
C LYS A 100 11.25 1.45 8.29
N ARG A 101 12.33 2.24 8.28
CA ARG A 101 13.31 2.24 9.38
C ARG A 101 12.69 2.70 10.70
N GLU A 102 11.86 3.74 10.68
CA GLU A 102 11.23 4.27 11.89
C GLU A 102 10.19 3.30 12.47
N GLU A 103 9.36 2.67 11.63
CA GLU A 103 8.39 1.67 12.10
C GLU A 103 9.09 0.42 12.65
N ALA A 104 10.18 -0.03 12.02
CA ALA A 104 10.99 -1.13 12.55
C ALA A 104 11.60 -0.80 13.93
N GLN A 105 12.09 0.42 14.12
CA GLN A 105 12.60 0.89 15.42
C GLN A 105 11.49 0.96 16.47
N LYS A 106 10.29 1.44 16.11
CA LYS A 106 9.13 1.45 17.03
C LYS A 106 8.75 0.04 17.46
N GLU A 107 8.72 -0.91 16.54
CA GLU A 107 8.39 -2.31 16.86
C GLU A 107 9.44 -2.94 17.78
N GLN A 108 10.72 -2.68 17.55
CA GLN A 108 11.81 -3.15 18.43
C GLN A 108 11.71 -2.54 19.83
N ARG A 109 11.41 -1.23 19.94
CA ARG A 109 11.22 -0.55 21.23
C ARG A 109 9.99 -1.05 21.97
N ALA A 110 8.90 -1.33 21.27
CA ALA A 110 7.69 -1.92 21.85
C ALA A 110 7.96 -3.32 22.42
N LYS A 111 8.71 -4.17 21.69
CA LYS A 111 9.12 -5.50 22.17
C LYS A 111 10.05 -5.39 23.40
N ALA A 112 11.05 -4.51 23.35
CA ALA A 112 11.98 -4.30 24.48
C ALA A 112 11.34 -3.69 25.74
N GLY A 113 10.17 -3.06 25.61
CA GLY A 113 9.41 -2.47 26.74
C GLY A 113 8.39 -3.43 27.37
N ILE A 114 8.13 -4.59 26.76
CA ILE A 114 7.21 -5.62 27.27
C ILE A 114 7.94 -6.61 28.20
N ASP A 115 9.26 -6.71 28.11
CA ASP A 115 10.12 -7.57 28.95
C ASP A 115 10.57 -6.91 30.29
N LYS A 116 9.79 -5.99 30.87
CA LYS A 116 10.05 -5.40 32.20
C LYS A 116 8.86 -5.44 33.14
#